data_AF-A0A0Q6RP34-F1
#
_entry.id   AF-A0A0Q6RP34-F1
#
_cell.length_a   1.000
_cell.length_b   1.000
_cell.length_c   1.000
_cell.angle_alpha   90.00
_cell.angle_beta   90.00
_cell.angle_gamma   90.00
#
_symmetry.space_group_name_H-M   'P 1'
#
loop_
_entity.id
_entity.type
_entity.pdbx_description
1 polymer ?
#
loop_
_entity_poly.entity_id
_entity_poly.type
_entity_poly.pdbx_seq_one_letter_code
_entity_poly.pdbx_strand_id
1 'polypeptide(L)'
;MTRAAALTRASAQRWPTSAVLWVVALAIMAGFQFWRGAPIDGVIFAVITSGLLIERSVRMRRPAADPAPAPRRSPFTPRLSVVVGVALAAGLALVLAPRTGAMSIALVAALGLAAVALVWDHAPGSRPSSPASRRRSRIAWGSIGIALCLWEAAAYILSVAVPRGWIGFPTVSLLLEPAVDFDPTRALLAAAWLAVGVWLVAGAAARRATPRAGARS
;
A
#
# COMPACT_ATOMS: atom_id res chain seq x y z
N MET A 1 10.87 -8.18 42.20
CA MET A 1 10.27 -8.17 40.85
C MET A 1 9.87 -6.75 40.47
N THR A 2 10.83 -5.85 40.29
CA THR A 2 10.64 -4.46 40.72
C THR A 2 11.25 -3.47 39.71
N ARG A 3 10.41 -2.57 39.18
CA ARG A 3 10.68 -1.45 38.24
C ARG A 3 11.28 -1.76 36.87
N ALA A 4 12.34 -2.56 36.73
CA ALA A 4 13.01 -2.79 35.44
C ALA A 4 12.12 -3.54 34.42
N ALA A 5 11.35 -4.52 34.88
CA ALA A 5 10.37 -5.25 34.07
C ALA A 5 9.13 -4.42 33.70
N ALA A 6 8.80 -3.40 34.51
CA ALA A 6 7.68 -2.50 34.26
C ALA A 6 8.02 -1.44 33.20
N LEU A 7 9.25 -0.89 33.24
CA LEU A 7 9.74 0.06 32.24
C LEU A 7 9.91 -0.58 30.85
N THR A 8 10.34 -1.84 30.79
CA THR A 8 10.43 -2.61 29.54
C THR A 8 9.06 -2.94 28.94
N ARG A 9 8.03 -3.21 29.77
CA ARG A 9 6.63 -3.33 29.29
C ARG A 9 6.06 -2.01 28.79
N ALA A 10 6.31 -0.91 29.50
CA ALA A 10 5.82 0.42 29.11
C ALA A 10 6.40 0.89 27.76
N SER A 11 7.65 0.53 27.44
CA SER A 11 8.23 0.79 26.11
C SER A 11 7.68 -0.11 25.00
N ALA A 12 7.24 -1.32 25.33
CA ALA A 12 6.67 -2.29 24.38
C ALA A 12 5.23 -1.94 23.95
N GLN A 13 4.56 -1.07 24.69
CA GLN A 13 3.15 -0.73 24.50
C GLN A 13 2.92 0.56 23.68
N ARG A 14 3.99 1.22 23.25
CA ARG A 14 3.89 2.44 22.44
C ARG A 14 3.70 2.10 20.97
N TRP A 15 2.80 2.82 20.32
CA TRP A 15 2.59 2.69 18.88
C TRP A 15 3.86 3.14 18.14
N PRO A 16 4.40 2.33 17.22
CA PRO A 16 5.52 2.74 16.40
C PRO A 16 5.04 3.87 15.50
N THR A 17 5.84 4.93 15.40
CA THR A 17 5.52 6.13 14.63
C THR A 17 5.05 5.82 13.22
N SER A 18 5.67 4.85 12.55
CA SER A 18 5.26 4.45 11.19
C SER A 18 3.83 3.91 11.11
N ALA A 19 3.35 3.18 12.12
CA ALA A 19 1.97 2.68 12.11
C ALA A 19 0.98 3.84 12.32
N VAL A 20 1.33 4.79 13.20
CA VAL A 20 0.52 6.00 13.40
C VAL A 20 0.43 6.80 12.12
N LEU A 21 1.54 7.02 11.41
CA LEU A 21 1.56 7.77 10.15
C LEU A 21 0.65 7.13 9.10
N TRP A 22 0.68 5.81 8.95
CA TRP A 22 -0.20 5.10 8.01
C TRP A 22 -1.68 5.17 8.41
N VAL A 23 -2.00 4.99 9.69
CA VAL A 23 -3.38 5.13 10.18
C VAL A 23 -3.91 6.54 9.94
N VAL A 24 -3.09 7.56 10.23
CA VAL A 24 -3.45 8.97 9.99
C VAL A 24 -3.67 9.23 8.50
N ALA A 25 -2.78 8.77 7.63
CA ALA A 25 -2.94 8.92 6.18
C ALA A 25 -4.25 8.29 5.69
N LEU A 26 -4.55 7.05 6.10
CA LEU A 26 -5.77 6.36 5.70
C LEU A 26 -7.04 6.99 6.28
N ALA A 27 -6.98 7.51 7.51
CA ALA A 27 -8.09 8.22 8.13
C ALA A 27 -8.38 9.56 7.43
N ILE A 28 -7.34 10.30 7.06
CA ILE A 28 -7.47 11.53 6.25
C ILE A 28 -8.11 11.18 4.90
N MET A 29 -7.65 10.12 4.23
CA MET A 29 -8.24 9.66 2.97
C MET A 29 -9.71 9.31 3.11
N ALA A 30 -10.08 8.52 4.13
CA ALA A 30 -11.46 8.14 4.37
C ALA A 30 -12.36 9.38 4.55
N GLY A 31 -11.98 10.29 5.45
CA GLY A 31 -12.74 11.52 5.70
C GLY A 31 -12.84 12.42 4.47
N PHE A 32 -11.74 12.58 3.74
CA PHE A 32 -11.71 13.39 2.52
C PHE A 32 -12.62 12.82 1.44
N GLN A 33 -12.64 11.50 1.23
CA GLN A 33 -13.49 10.87 0.21
C GLN A 33 -14.98 11.00 0.53
N PHE A 34 -15.37 10.89 1.81
CA PHE A 34 -16.75 11.17 2.20
C PHE A 34 -17.15 12.62 1.94
N TRP A 35 -16.26 13.57 2.26
CA TRP A 35 -16.52 14.98 2.02
C TRP A 35 -16.57 15.34 0.53
N ARG A 36 -15.72 14.72 -0.29
CA ARG A 36 -15.69 14.87 -1.76
C ARG A 36 -16.89 14.24 -2.46
N GLY A 37 -17.74 13.48 -1.76
CA GLY A 37 -18.90 12.80 -2.34
C GLY A 37 -18.58 11.46 -3.02
N ALA A 38 -17.45 10.84 -2.68
CA ALA A 38 -17.07 9.49 -3.13
C ALA A 38 -17.22 8.46 -1.99
N PRO A 39 -18.46 8.09 -1.61
CA PRO A 39 -18.71 7.30 -0.41
C PRO A 39 -18.13 5.89 -0.45
N ILE A 40 -18.08 5.27 -1.64
CA ILE A 40 -17.53 3.91 -1.81
C ILE A 40 -16.04 3.91 -1.43
N ASP A 41 -15.27 4.88 -1.95
CA ASP A 41 -13.85 5.01 -1.63
C ASP A 41 -13.64 5.32 -0.15
N GLY A 42 -14.47 6.20 0.42
CA GLY A 42 -14.48 6.51 1.85
C GLY A 42 -14.67 5.27 2.72
N VAL A 43 -15.64 4.41 2.37
CA VAL A 43 -15.88 3.13 3.07
C VAL A 43 -14.69 2.19 2.95
N ILE A 44 -14.09 2.05 1.76
CA ILE A 44 -12.91 1.19 1.57
C ILE A 44 -11.76 1.63 2.50
N PHE A 45 -11.43 2.92 2.51
CA PHE A 45 -10.37 3.45 3.38
C PHE A 45 -10.74 3.32 4.87
N ALA A 46 -12.00 3.53 5.24
CA ALA A 46 -12.47 3.36 6.63
C ALA A 46 -12.37 1.92 7.11
N VAL A 47 -12.74 0.94 6.26
CA VAL A 47 -12.64 -0.50 6.57
C VAL A 47 -11.17 -0.90 6.75
N ILE A 48 -10.28 -0.48 5.85
CA ILE A 48 -8.84 -0.77 5.94
C ILE A 48 -8.26 -0.15 7.23
N THR A 49 -8.60 1.11 7.51
CA THR A 49 -8.15 1.81 8.73
C THR A 49 -8.63 1.09 9.98
N SER A 50 -9.91 0.71 10.03
CA SER A 50 -10.51 0.00 11.16
C SER A 50 -9.88 -1.38 11.35
N GLY A 51 -9.68 -2.13 10.27
CA GLY A 51 -9.00 -3.42 10.29
C GLY A 51 -7.58 -3.30 10.86
N LEU A 52 -6.82 -2.27 10.46
CA LEU A 52 -5.48 -2.02 10.97
C LEU A 52 -5.47 -1.65 12.46
N LEU A 53 -6.44 -0.84 12.91
CA LEU A 53 -6.63 -0.49 14.32
C LEU A 53 -6.97 -1.73 15.16
N ILE A 54 -7.89 -2.58 14.68
CA ILE A 54 -8.33 -3.80 15.35
C ILE A 54 -7.17 -4.80 15.43
N GLU A 55 -6.52 -5.13 14.31
CA GLU A 55 -5.39 -6.08 14.27
C GLU A 55 -4.30 -5.65 15.26
N ARG A 56 -4.00 -4.36 15.28
CA ARG A 56 -2.98 -3.79 16.14
C ARG A 56 -3.37 -3.80 17.62
N SER A 57 -4.63 -3.49 17.93
CA SER A 57 -5.18 -3.54 19.29
C SER A 57 -5.19 -4.97 19.83
N VAL A 58 -5.56 -5.95 19.00
CA VAL A 58 -5.48 -7.37 19.33
C VAL A 58 -4.04 -7.80 19.56
N ARG A 59 -3.11 -7.41 18.69
CA ARG A 59 -1.68 -7.76 18.82
C ARG A 59 -1.04 -7.18 20.07
N MET A 60 -1.42 -5.98 20.50
CA MET A 60 -0.92 -5.37 21.75
C MET A 60 -1.47 -6.05 23.01
N ARG A 61 -2.64 -6.71 22.93
CA ARG A 61 -3.25 -7.45 24.04
C ARG A 61 -2.74 -8.89 24.16
N ARG A 62 -2.05 -9.42 23.15
CA ARG A 62 -1.50 -10.79 23.20
C ARG A 62 -0.31 -10.85 24.17
N PRO A 63 -0.27 -11.81 25.10
CA PRO A 63 0.89 -12.05 25.95
C PRO A 63 2.13 -12.34 25.09
N ALA A 64 3.30 -11.82 25.50
CA ALA A 64 4.57 -12.04 24.80
C ALA A 64 5.00 -13.51 24.70
N ALA A 65 4.28 -14.42 25.36
CA ALA A 65 4.57 -15.85 25.43
C ALA A 65 3.96 -16.68 24.29
N ASP A 66 3.00 -16.13 23.52
CA ASP A 66 2.48 -16.86 22.36
C ASP A 66 3.40 -16.63 21.15
N PRO A 67 4.18 -17.63 20.71
CA PRO A 67 4.84 -17.53 19.42
C PRO A 67 3.74 -17.35 18.38
N ALA A 68 3.72 -16.17 17.74
CA ALA A 68 2.82 -15.91 16.63
C ALA A 68 2.92 -17.10 15.67
N PRO A 69 1.80 -17.72 15.26
CA PRO A 69 1.84 -18.86 14.35
C PRO A 69 2.71 -18.46 13.16
N ALA A 70 3.71 -19.30 12.89
CA ALA A 70 4.65 -19.04 11.81
C ALA A 70 3.83 -18.73 10.55
N PRO A 71 4.12 -17.62 9.85
CA PRO A 71 3.42 -17.28 8.61
C PRO A 71 3.40 -18.52 7.71
N ARG A 72 2.18 -18.99 7.40
CA ARG A 72 1.97 -20.18 6.60
C ARG A 72 2.38 -19.84 5.18
N ARG A 73 3.53 -20.40 4.76
CA ARG A 73 4.07 -20.35 3.41
C ARG A 73 2.93 -20.39 2.38
N SER A 74 2.71 -19.27 1.69
CA SER A 74 1.84 -19.29 0.51
C SER A 74 2.37 -20.35 -0.47
N PRO A 75 1.56 -21.36 -0.84
CA PRO A 75 2.01 -22.46 -1.70
C PRO A 75 2.29 -22.00 -3.14
N PHE A 76 1.91 -20.76 -3.49
CA PHE A 76 2.06 -20.21 -4.83
C PHE A 76 3.30 -19.31 -4.93
N THR A 77 4.34 -19.84 -5.58
CA THR A 77 5.38 -19.05 -6.23
C THR A 77 5.13 -19.06 -7.73
N PRO A 78 4.46 -18.04 -8.30
CA PRO A 78 4.24 -17.98 -9.73
C PRO A 78 5.59 -17.84 -10.45
N ARG A 79 5.75 -18.54 -11.57
CA ARG A 79 6.90 -18.35 -12.45
C ARG A 79 6.90 -16.90 -12.96
N LEU A 80 8.09 -16.30 -13.10
CA LEU A 80 8.23 -14.92 -13.58
C LEU A 80 7.49 -14.69 -14.91
N SER A 81 7.54 -15.67 -15.81
CA SER A 81 6.82 -15.64 -17.09
C SER A 81 5.31 -15.50 -16.93
N VAL A 82 4.71 -16.12 -15.90
CA VAL A 82 3.28 -16.00 -15.61
C VAL A 82 2.96 -14.60 -15.10
N VAL A 83 3.78 -14.05 -14.21
CA VAL A 83 3.60 -12.69 -13.68
C VAL A 83 3.71 -11.66 -14.80
N VAL A 84 4.71 -11.78 -15.66
CA VAL A 84 4.90 -10.89 -16.83
C VAL A 84 3.76 -11.07 -17.82
N GLY A 85 3.34 -12.30 -18.12
CA GLY A 85 2.22 -12.57 -19.03
C GLY A 85 0.91 -11.97 -18.55
N VAL A 86 0.58 -12.13 -17.26
CA VAL A 86 -0.60 -11.51 -16.63
C VAL A 86 -0.50 -9.99 -16.66
N ALA A 87 0.67 -9.42 -16.36
CA ALA A 87 0.89 -7.98 -16.40
C ALA A 87 0.69 -7.42 -17.82
N LEU A 88 1.24 -8.07 -18.85
CA LEU A 88 1.05 -7.65 -20.25
C LEU A 88 -0.41 -7.75 -20.69
N ALA A 89 -1.09 -8.85 -20.37
CA ALA A 89 -2.52 -9.02 -20.68
C ALA A 89 -3.38 -7.95 -19.98
N ALA A 90 -3.06 -7.66 -18.72
CA ALA A 90 -3.69 -6.58 -17.96
C ALA A 90 -3.42 -5.21 -18.57
N GLY A 91 -2.18 -4.91 -18.95
CA GLY A 91 -1.81 -3.64 -19.57
C GLY A 91 -2.56 -3.42 -20.89
N LEU A 92 -2.63 -4.46 -21.72
CA LEU A 92 -3.41 -4.43 -22.95
C LEU A 92 -4.90 -4.21 -22.68
N ALA A 93 -5.46 -4.93 -21.71
CA ALA A 93 -6.86 -4.77 -21.33
C ALA A 93 -7.15 -3.38 -20.74
N LEU A 94 -6.22 -2.75 -20.01
CA LEU A 94 -6.37 -1.39 -19.47
C LEU A 94 -6.31 -0.30 -20.55
N VAL A 95 -5.56 -0.53 -21.63
CA VAL A 95 -5.51 0.38 -22.78
C VAL A 95 -6.77 0.23 -23.65
N LEU A 96 -7.25 -1.00 -23.85
CA LEU A 96 -8.40 -1.26 -24.72
C LEU A 96 -9.76 -1.07 -24.03
N ALA A 97 -9.83 -1.26 -22.71
CA ALA A 97 -11.08 -1.12 -21.97
C ALA A 97 -11.46 0.36 -21.78
N PRO A 98 -12.79 0.67 -21.76
CA PRO A 98 -13.27 1.98 -21.36
C PRO A 98 -12.78 2.35 -19.95
N ARG A 99 -12.15 3.52 -19.82
CA ARG A 99 -11.52 4.04 -18.57
C ARG A 99 -12.44 3.97 -17.35
N THR A 100 -13.73 4.23 -17.54
CA THR A 100 -14.75 4.30 -16.48
C THR A 100 -15.67 3.07 -16.44
N GLY A 101 -15.38 2.04 -17.23
CA GLY A 101 -16.19 0.82 -17.27
C GLY A 101 -15.93 -0.09 -16.07
N ALA A 102 -16.97 -0.79 -15.61
CA ALA A 102 -16.89 -1.75 -14.50
C ALA A 102 -15.79 -2.83 -14.71
N MET A 103 -15.51 -3.17 -15.97
CA MET A 103 -14.44 -4.11 -16.34
C MET A 103 -13.05 -3.61 -15.93
N SER A 104 -12.74 -2.33 -16.10
CA SER A 104 -11.43 -1.76 -15.73
C SER A 104 -11.24 -1.79 -14.21
N ILE A 105 -12.30 -1.44 -13.45
CA ILE A 105 -12.33 -1.51 -11.99
C ILE A 105 -12.11 -2.95 -11.53
N ALA A 106 -12.86 -3.90 -12.09
CA ALA A 106 -12.74 -5.32 -11.75
C ALA A 106 -11.33 -5.86 -12.04
N LEU A 107 -10.74 -5.48 -13.17
CA LEU A 107 -9.39 -5.89 -13.56
C LEU A 107 -8.33 -5.33 -12.59
N VAL A 108 -8.39 -4.03 -12.28
CA VAL A 108 -7.46 -3.40 -11.32
C VAL A 108 -7.62 -4.03 -9.94
N ALA A 109 -8.85 -4.25 -9.47
CA ALA A 109 -9.11 -4.90 -8.20
C ALA A 109 -8.56 -6.34 -8.17
N ALA A 110 -8.78 -7.13 -9.23
CA ALA A 110 -8.27 -8.48 -9.34
C ALA A 110 -6.73 -8.52 -9.33
N LEU A 111 -6.06 -7.61 -10.05
CA LEU A 111 -4.61 -7.48 -10.05
C LEU A 111 -4.06 -7.08 -8.68
N GLY A 112 -4.72 -6.13 -8.02
CA GLY A 112 -4.37 -5.72 -6.65
C GLY A 112 -4.49 -6.89 -5.67
N LEU A 113 -5.61 -7.61 -5.69
CA LEU A 113 -5.84 -8.79 -4.85
C LEU A 113 -4.84 -9.90 -5.15
N ALA A 114 -4.54 -10.17 -6.42
CA ALA A 114 -3.53 -11.14 -6.81
C ALA A 114 -2.14 -10.74 -6.30
N ALA A 115 -1.73 -9.48 -6.47
CA ALA A 115 -0.46 -8.98 -5.95
C ALA A 115 -0.38 -9.11 -4.43
N VAL A 116 -1.46 -8.77 -3.71
CA VAL A 116 -1.58 -8.95 -2.26
C VAL A 116 -1.43 -10.43 -1.92
N ALA A 117 -2.19 -11.34 -2.53
CA ALA A 117 -2.10 -12.79 -2.26
C ALA A 117 -0.71 -13.37 -2.52
N LEU A 118 -0.03 -12.89 -3.57
CA LEU A 118 1.33 -13.31 -3.91
C LEU A 118 2.37 -12.82 -2.89
N VAL A 119 2.17 -11.62 -2.33
CA VAL A 119 3.15 -10.97 -1.44
C VAL A 119 2.78 -11.09 0.05
N TRP A 120 1.55 -11.48 0.39
CA TRP A 120 0.95 -11.50 1.72
C TRP A 120 1.85 -12.14 2.78
N ASP A 121 2.54 -13.20 2.40
CA ASP A 121 3.24 -14.07 3.32
C ASP A 121 4.76 -13.84 3.39
N HIS A 122 5.25 -12.66 2.96
CA HIS A 122 6.64 -12.30 3.17
C HIS A 122 6.90 -11.94 4.64
N ALA A 123 7.01 -12.98 5.48
CA ALA A 123 7.77 -12.93 6.71
C ALA A 123 9.16 -12.33 6.42
N PRO A 124 9.74 -11.53 7.32
CA PRO A 124 11.05 -10.91 7.11
C PRO A 124 12.16 -11.98 7.08
N GLY A 125 12.32 -12.64 5.93
CA GLY A 125 13.32 -13.67 5.68
C GLY A 125 14.34 -13.30 4.61
N SER A 126 14.24 -12.12 4.00
CA SER A 126 15.05 -11.79 2.83
C SER A 126 15.85 -10.49 3.01
N ARG A 127 17.18 -10.68 3.04
CA ARG A 127 18.28 -9.75 3.33
C ARG A 127 18.23 -9.04 4.70
N PRO A 128 19.36 -9.00 5.44
CA PRO A 128 19.49 -8.19 6.64
C PRO A 128 19.54 -6.71 6.25
N SER A 129 18.40 -6.12 5.88
CA SER A 129 18.28 -4.67 5.92
C SER A 129 18.24 -4.27 7.40
N SER A 130 19.13 -3.38 7.82
CA SER A 130 19.14 -2.86 9.20
C SER A 130 17.71 -2.48 9.64
N PRO A 131 17.28 -2.86 10.86
CA PRO A 131 16.00 -2.42 11.42
C PRO A 131 15.78 -0.90 11.31
N ALA A 132 16.85 -0.12 11.35
CA ALA A 132 16.83 1.32 11.16
C ALA A 132 16.45 1.72 9.72
N SER A 133 16.96 1.04 8.69
CA SER A 133 16.64 1.31 7.28
C SER A 133 15.17 1.04 6.98
N ARG A 134 14.63 -0.10 7.45
CA ARG A 134 13.19 -0.41 7.31
C ARG A 134 12.33 0.63 8.01
N ARG A 135 12.71 1.06 9.21
CA ARG A 135 12.00 2.09 9.96
C ARG A 135 12.02 3.43 9.22
N ARG A 136 13.18 3.87 8.72
CA ARG A 136 13.33 5.11 7.94
C ARG A 136 12.45 5.09 6.69
N SER A 137 12.48 3.99 5.93
CA SER A 137 11.65 3.84 4.74
C SER A 137 10.16 3.91 5.07
N ARG A 138 9.70 3.21 6.11
CA ARG A 138 8.29 3.27 6.53
C ARG A 138 7.85 4.66 6.97
N ILE A 139 8.71 5.39 7.67
CA ILE A 139 8.43 6.77 8.08
C ILE A 139 8.40 7.69 6.87
N ALA A 140 9.40 7.62 5.99
CA ALA A 140 9.46 8.42 4.77
C ALA A 140 8.21 8.24 3.91
N TRP A 141 7.84 6.99 3.63
CA TRP A 141 6.62 6.69 2.85
C TRP A 141 5.33 7.13 3.56
N GLY A 142 5.25 6.95 4.89
CA GLY A 142 4.10 7.43 5.67
C GLY A 142 3.98 8.96 5.62
N SER A 143 5.09 9.68 5.77
CA SER A 143 5.15 11.14 5.67
C SER A 143 4.80 11.65 4.27
N ILE A 144 5.31 11.00 3.22
CA ILE A 144 4.94 11.32 1.83
C ILE A 144 3.43 11.10 1.62
N GLY A 145 2.88 10.00 2.11
CA GLY A 145 1.45 9.72 2.04
C GLY A 145 0.60 10.81 2.68
N ILE A 146 0.94 11.23 3.91
CA ILE A 146 0.26 12.33 4.60
C ILE A 146 0.41 13.63 3.82
N ALA A 147 1.62 13.97 3.36
CA ALA A 147 1.86 15.21 2.61
C ALA A 147 1.02 15.26 1.32
N LEU A 148 0.91 14.15 0.58
CA LEU A 148 0.08 14.06 -0.61
C LEU A 148 -1.42 14.16 -0.28
N CYS A 149 -1.87 13.55 0.82
CA CYS A 149 -3.27 13.68 1.26
C CYS A 149 -3.62 15.12 1.63
N LEU A 150 -2.74 15.79 2.38
CA LEU A 150 -2.93 17.18 2.78
C LEU A 150 -2.85 18.12 1.57
N TRP A 151 -1.93 17.87 0.64
CA TRP A 151 -1.84 18.59 -0.62
C TRP A 151 -3.13 18.47 -1.42
N GLU A 152 -3.62 17.26 -1.66
CA GLU A 152 -4.87 17.02 -2.39
C GLU A 152 -6.07 17.70 -1.72
N ALA A 153 -6.19 17.56 -0.39
CA ALA A 153 -7.27 18.17 0.36
C ALA A 153 -7.23 19.71 0.27
N ALA A 154 -6.04 20.30 0.43
CA ALA A 154 -5.85 21.74 0.31
C ALA A 154 -6.15 22.25 -1.10
N ALA A 155 -5.61 21.59 -2.13
CA ALA A 155 -5.85 21.95 -3.53
C ALA A 155 -7.34 21.85 -3.87
N TYR A 156 -8.02 20.80 -3.44
CA TYR A 156 -9.45 20.66 -3.66
C TYR A 156 -10.25 21.76 -2.93
N ILE A 157 -10.00 21.99 -1.64
CA ILE A 157 -10.70 23.05 -0.88
C ILE A 157 -10.50 24.41 -1.56
N LEU A 158 -9.28 24.76 -1.95
CA LEU A 158 -8.97 26.01 -2.64
C LEU A 158 -9.63 26.10 -4.02
N SER A 159 -9.73 24.97 -4.74
CA SER A 159 -10.37 24.93 -6.05
C SER A 159 -11.88 25.21 -6.00
N VAL A 160 -12.53 24.86 -4.89
CA VAL A 160 -13.97 25.09 -4.65
C VAL A 160 -14.22 26.44 -3.97
N ALA A 161 -13.37 26.85 -3.03
CA ALA A 161 -13.59 28.04 -2.20
C ALA A 161 -13.26 29.36 -2.93
N VAL A 162 -12.35 29.34 -3.91
CA VAL A 162 -11.91 30.53 -4.64
C VAL A 162 -12.57 30.58 -6.03
N PRO A 163 -13.10 31.74 -6.48
CA PRO A 163 -13.56 31.89 -7.85
C PRO A 163 -12.45 31.54 -8.85
N ARG A 164 -12.71 30.58 -9.75
CA ARG A 164 -11.71 30.02 -10.69
C ARG A 164 -10.50 29.34 -10.02
N GLY A 165 -10.66 28.89 -8.78
CA GLY A 165 -9.59 28.23 -8.01
C GLY A 165 -9.02 26.97 -8.68
N TRP A 166 -9.79 26.29 -9.53
CA TRP A 166 -9.34 25.12 -10.30
C TRP A 166 -8.16 25.41 -11.25
N ILE A 167 -7.96 26.67 -11.66
CA ILE A 167 -6.82 27.09 -12.49
C ILE A 167 -5.56 27.29 -11.63
N GLY A 168 -5.72 27.90 -10.45
CA GLY A 168 -4.60 28.24 -9.57
C GLY A 168 -4.15 27.09 -8.66
N PHE A 169 -5.06 26.17 -8.33
CA PHE A 169 -4.84 25.07 -7.40
C PHE A 169 -5.39 23.74 -7.94
N PRO A 170 -4.90 23.26 -9.10
CA PRO A 170 -5.35 22.00 -9.66
C PRO A 170 -4.94 20.83 -8.75
N THR A 171 -5.88 19.93 -8.50
CA THR A 171 -5.58 18.67 -7.82
C THR A 171 -4.70 17.79 -8.72
N VAL A 172 -3.92 16.88 -8.12
CA VAL A 172 -3.18 15.83 -8.82
C VAL A 172 -4.11 15.02 -9.71
N SER A 173 -5.35 14.79 -9.27
CA SER A 173 -6.38 14.14 -10.07
C SER A 173 -6.66 14.91 -11.37
N LEU A 174 -6.84 16.23 -11.30
CA LEU A 174 -7.07 17.10 -12.47
C LEU A 174 -5.83 17.20 -13.37
N LEU A 175 -4.63 17.19 -12.79
CA LEU A 175 -3.38 17.22 -13.57
C LEU A 175 -3.12 15.90 -14.32
N LEU A 176 -3.49 14.78 -13.72
CA LEU A 176 -3.33 13.46 -14.31
C LEU A 176 -4.41 13.14 -15.34
N GLU A 177 -5.57 13.78 -15.25
CA GLU A 177 -6.72 13.47 -16.11
C GLU A 177 -6.41 13.55 -17.61
N PRO A 178 -5.79 14.63 -18.15
CA PRO A 178 -5.40 14.68 -19.56
C PRO A 178 -4.39 13.60 -19.95
N ALA A 179 -3.46 13.28 -19.04
CA ALA A 179 -2.44 12.26 -19.28
C ALA A 179 -3.02 10.84 -19.30
N VAL A 180 -4.12 10.59 -18.58
CA VAL A 180 -4.81 9.30 -18.57
C VAL A 180 -5.85 9.22 -19.69
N ASP A 181 -6.39 10.35 -20.16
CA ASP A 181 -7.34 10.36 -21.28
C ASP A 181 -6.68 10.21 -22.65
N PHE A 182 -5.41 10.59 -22.79
CA PHE A 182 -4.67 10.39 -24.02
C PHE A 182 -4.08 8.96 -24.10
N ASP A 183 -4.51 8.18 -25.11
CA ASP A 183 -4.19 6.76 -25.23
C ASP A 183 -2.70 6.41 -25.15
N PRO A 184 -1.77 7.14 -25.82
CA PRO A 184 -0.35 6.86 -25.71
C PRO A 184 0.21 7.09 -24.31
N THR A 185 -0.18 8.17 -23.63
CA THR A 185 0.30 8.46 -22.26
C THR A 185 -0.34 7.52 -21.25
N ARG A 186 -1.60 7.12 -21.44
CA ARG A 186 -2.25 6.05 -20.67
C ARG A 186 -1.49 4.74 -20.78
N ALA A 187 -1.09 4.33 -21.98
CA ALA A 187 -0.31 3.13 -22.20
C ALA A 187 1.06 3.20 -21.51
N LEU A 188 1.76 4.34 -21.59
CA LEU A 188 3.04 4.55 -20.90
C LEU A 188 2.90 4.49 -19.38
N LEU A 189 1.88 5.14 -18.82
CA LEU A 189 1.60 5.11 -17.38
C LEU A 189 1.25 3.70 -16.89
N ALA A 190 0.41 2.98 -17.63
CA ALA A 190 0.06 1.60 -17.32
C ALA A 190 1.28 0.68 -17.41
N ALA A 191 2.11 0.82 -18.44
CA ALA A 191 3.34 0.05 -18.61
C ALA A 191 4.33 0.33 -17.46
N ALA A 192 4.53 1.59 -17.08
CA ALA A 192 5.38 1.96 -15.96
C ALA A 192 4.86 1.38 -14.63
N TRP A 193 3.55 1.48 -14.39
CA TRP A 193 2.91 0.94 -13.19
C TRP A 193 3.05 -0.59 -13.10
N LEU A 194 2.79 -1.29 -14.20
CA LEU A 194 2.95 -2.74 -14.29
C LEU A 194 4.42 -3.16 -14.16
N ALA A 195 5.36 -2.43 -14.77
CA ALA A 195 6.78 -2.70 -14.63
C ALA A 195 7.24 -2.61 -13.18
N VAL A 196 6.79 -1.59 -12.44
CA VAL A 196 7.03 -1.47 -11.00
C VAL A 196 6.38 -2.63 -10.23
N GLY A 197 5.14 -2.99 -10.54
CA GLY A 197 4.45 -4.12 -9.91
C GLY A 197 5.17 -5.46 -10.13
N VAL A 198 5.57 -5.75 -11.37
CA VAL A 198 6.36 -6.93 -11.74
C VAL A 198 7.70 -6.90 -11.00
N TRP A 199 8.41 -5.77 -10.96
CA TRP A 199 9.67 -5.64 -10.23
C TRP A 199 9.51 -5.94 -8.73
N LEU A 200 8.44 -5.44 -8.11
CA LEU A 200 8.13 -5.71 -6.70
C LEU A 200 7.85 -7.19 -6.44
N VAL A 201 6.98 -7.81 -7.24
CA VAL A 201 6.59 -9.22 -7.10
C VAL A 201 7.74 -10.16 -7.45
N ALA A 202 8.44 -9.92 -8.56
CA ALA A 202 9.60 -10.68 -8.99
C ALA A 202 10.76 -10.57 -8.00
N GLY A 203 11.03 -9.36 -7.50
CA GLY A 203 12.00 -9.15 -6.44
C GLY A 203 11.64 -9.93 -5.17
N ALA A 204 10.36 -10.07 -4.87
CA ALA A 204 9.88 -10.88 -3.75
C ALA A 204 10.05 -12.39 -4.01
N ALA A 205 9.77 -12.87 -5.22
CA ALA A 205 9.96 -14.26 -5.63
C ALA A 205 11.45 -14.67 -5.67
N ALA A 206 12.33 -13.83 -6.22
CA ALA A 206 13.79 -14.07 -6.25
C ALA A 206 14.37 -14.21 -4.83
N ARG A 207 13.81 -13.46 -3.89
CA ARG A 207 14.13 -13.54 -2.45
C ARG A 207 13.63 -14.85 -1.78
N ARG A 208 12.75 -15.62 -2.42
CA ARG A 208 12.30 -16.96 -1.96
C ARG A 208 13.23 -18.08 -2.46
N ALA A 209 13.85 -17.91 -3.62
CA ALA A 209 14.64 -18.95 -4.29
C ALA A 209 16.07 -19.11 -3.75
N THR A 210 16.56 -18.14 -2.96
CA THR A 210 17.92 -18.19 -2.39
C THR A 210 17.94 -19.11 -1.16
N PRO A 211 18.65 -20.26 -1.20
CA PRO A 211 18.76 -21.14 -0.04
C PRO A 211 19.49 -20.43 1.11
N ARG A 212 19.05 -20.64 2.35
CA ARG A 212 19.81 -20.22 3.54
C ARG A 212 21.10 -21.03 3.58
N ALA A 213 22.21 -20.45 3.15
CA ALA A 213 23.54 -20.94 3.50
C ALA A 213 23.72 -20.75 5.01
N GLY A 214 23.62 -21.84 5.79
CA GLY A 214 23.82 -21.78 7.25
C GLY A 214 22.93 -22.69 8.09
N ALA A 215 22.63 -23.91 7.62
CA ALA A 215 22.07 -24.96 8.47
C ALA A 215 22.94 -26.22 8.39
N ARG A 216 24.22 -26.06 8.73
CA ARG A 216 25.13 -27.15 9.13
C ARG A 216 26.15 -26.58 10.10
N SER A 217 25.95 -26.85 11.39
CA SER A 217 26.97 -26.99 12.42
C SER A 217 26.31 -27.66 13.61
#